data_AF-A0A9E5NW26-F1
#
_entry.id   AF-A0A9E5NW26-F1
#
_cell.length_a   1.000
_cell.length_b   1.000
_cell.length_c   1.000
_cell.angle_alpha   90.00
_cell.angle_beta   90.00
_cell.angle_gamma   90.00
#
_symmetry.space_group_name_H-M   'P 1'
#
loop_
_entity.id
_entity.type
_entity.pdbx_description
1 polymer ?
#
loop_
_entity_poly.entity_id
_entity_poly.type
_entity_poly.pdbx_seq_one_letter_code
_entity_poly.pdbx_strand_id
1 'polypeptide(L)' 'MALQEGELLVHTHVTLGRRDYSVVGGHLREGIVRPTLEVILHAGSEPLQRAVDPKYGLPALDLKERL' A
#
# COMPACT_ATOMS: atom_id res chain seq x y z
N MET A 1 1.28 5.71 -1.24
CA MET A 1 2.40 5.39 -2.14
C MET A 1 3.67 6.01 -1.57
N ALA A 2 4.83 5.39 -1.79
CA ALA A 2 6.12 5.89 -1.31
C ALA A 2 7.24 5.38 -2.23
N LEU A 3 8.37 6.07 -2.22
CA LEU A 3 9.56 5.64 -2.96
C LEU A 3 10.31 4.58 -2.16
N GLN A 4 10.74 3.53 -2.83
CA GLN A 4 11.68 2.52 -2.32
C GLN A 4 12.79 2.36 -3.35
N GLU A 5 14.03 2.65 -2.96
CA GLU A 5 15.19 2.61 -3.87
C GLU A 5 14.99 3.42 -5.16
N GLY A 6 14.25 4.54 -5.06
CA GLY A 6 13.93 5.43 -6.18
C GLY A 6 12.68 5.04 -6.99
N GLU A 7 12.13 3.84 -6.77
CA GLU A 7 10.96 3.34 -7.48
C GLU A 7 9.66 3.57 -6.71
N LEU A 8 8.57 3.80 -7.44
CA LEU A 8 7.27 4.00 -6.83
C LEU A 8 6.69 2.67 -6.33
N LEU A 9 6.41 2.60 -5.03
CA LEU A 9 5.75 1.47 -4.40
C LEU A 9 4.36 1.85 -3.86
N VAL A 10 3.37 1.06 -4.28
CA VAL A 10 1.99 1.11 -3.77
C VAL A 10 1.81 0.00 -2.75
N HIS A 11 1.47 0.38 -1.51
CA HIS A 11 1.12 -0.57 -0.46
C HIS A 11 -0.38 -0.47 -0.20
N THR A 12 -1.11 -1.54 -0.50
CA THR A 12 -2.57 -1.59 -0.37
C THR A 12 -3.00 -2.87 0.31
N HIS A 13 -4.05 -2.75 1.12
CA HIS A 13 -4.79 -3.87 1.66
C HIS A 13 -6.19 -3.91 1.03
N VAL A 14 -6.81 -5.07 1.02
CA VAL A 14 -8.16 -5.26 0.50
C VAL A 14 -9.04 -6.07 1.43
N THR A 15 -10.34 -5.85 1.27
CA THR A 15 -11.42 -6.70 1.77
C THR A 15 -12.32 -7.01 0.59
N LEU A 16 -12.51 -8.30 0.28
CA LEU A 16 -13.18 -8.78 -0.92
C LEU A 16 -14.29 -9.77 -0.54
N GLY A 17 -15.42 -9.70 -1.24
CA GLY A 17 -16.52 -10.65 -1.12
C GLY A 17 -16.41 -11.79 -2.14
N ARG A 18 -16.60 -13.02 -1.68
CA ARG A 18 -16.74 -14.20 -2.55
C ARG A 18 -18.20 -14.43 -2.92
N ARG A 19 -18.46 -15.35 -3.86
CA ARG A 19 -19.82 -15.68 -4.34
C ARG A 19 -20.74 -16.20 -3.22
N ASP A 20 -20.17 -16.85 -2.21
CA ASP A 20 -20.86 -17.38 -1.03
C ASP A 20 -21.02 -16.34 0.10
N TYR A 21 -20.76 -15.06 -0.20
CA TYR A 21 -20.78 -13.94 0.75
C TYR A 21 -19.71 -14.00 1.86
N SER A 22 -18.80 -14.97 1.82
CA SER A 22 -17.65 -14.97 2.72
C SER A 22 -16.69 -13.84 2.38
N VAL A 23 -15.99 -13.36 3.40
CA VAL A 23 -15.02 -12.26 3.29
C VAL A 23 -13.61 -12.83 3.30
N VAL A 24 -12.78 -12.34 2.38
CA VAL A 24 -11.33 -12.52 2.42
C VAL A 24 -10.63 -11.17 2.35
N GLY A 25 -9.43 -11.08 2.94
CA GLY A 25 -8.69 -9.83 2.94
C GLY A 25 -7.23 -10.03 3.30
N GLY A 26 -6.47 -8.94 3.21
CA GLY A 26 -5.04 -8.92 3.51
C GLY A 26 -4.28 -7.97 2.61
N HIS A 27 -2.97 -8.21 2.49
CA HIS A 27 -2.08 -7.47 1.60
C HIS A 27 -2.38 -7.79 0.13
N LEU A 28 -2.62 -6.76 -0.68
CA LEU A 28 -2.90 -6.92 -2.11
C LEU A 28 -1.58 -6.86 -2.90
N ARG A 29 -1.20 -7.99 -3.50
CA ARG A 29 -0.07 -8.06 -4.42
C ARG A 29 -0.46 -7.64 -5.84
N GLU A 30 -1.58 -8.16 -6.34
CA GLU A 30 -2.11 -7.89 -7.68
C GLU A 30 -3.61 -8.21 -7.73
N GLY A 31 -4.31 -7.68 -8.73
CA GLY A 31 -5.74 -7.95 -8.95
C GLY A 31 -6.20 -7.43 -10.31
N ILE A 32 -7.32 -7.97 -10.79
CA ILE A 32 -7.94 -7.57 -12.06
C ILE A 32 -9.21 -6.77 -11.76
N VAL A 33 -9.28 -5.56 -12.30
CA VAL A 33 -10.46 -4.68 -12.17
C VAL A 33 -11.54 -5.08 -13.17
N ARG A 34 -12.72 -5.45 -12.68
CA ARG A 34 -13.93 -5.68 -13.50
C ARG A 34 -15.20 -5.43 -12.68
N PRO A 35 -16.14 -4.57 -13.10
CA PRO A 35 -16.06 -3.66 -14.26
C PRO A 35 -15.26 -2.38 -13.97
N THR A 36 -15.27 -1.87 -12.73
CA THR A 36 -14.72 -0.57 -12.38
C THR A 36 -13.89 -0.64 -11.09
N LEU A 37 -12.97 0.31 -10.95
CA LEU A 37 -12.24 0.60 -9.71
C LEU A 37 -12.29 2.11 -9.53
N GLU A 38 -12.92 2.55 -8.45
CA GLU A 38 -12.95 3.96 -8.06
C GLU A 38 -11.88 4.19 -7.00
N VAL A 39 -11.01 5.19 -7.23
CA VAL A 39 -9.85 5.47 -6.37
C VAL A 39 -9.85 6.95 -5.99
N ILE A 40 -9.72 7.22 -4.70
CA ILE A 40 -9.46 8.57 -4.19
C ILE A 40 -7.99 8.64 -3.78
N LEU A 41 -7.24 9.56 -4.38
CA LEU A 41 -5.82 9.77 -4.12
C LEU A 41 -5.60 11.10 -3.40
N HIS A 42 -4.94 11.05 -2.25
CA HIS A 42 -4.46 12.23 -1.53
C HIS A 42 -2.95 12.31 -1.69
N ALA A 43 -2.47 13.32 -2.42
CA ALA A 43 -1.05 13.58 -2.58
C ALA A 43 -0.55 14.50 -1.45
N GLY A 44 0.57 14.12 -0.83
CA GLY A 44 1.30 15.00 0.09
C GLY A 44 2.18 16.00 -0.66
N SER A 45 2.69 17.01 0.05
CA SER A 45 3.60 18.02 -0.53
C SER A 45 5.01 17.48 -0.82
N GLU A 46 5.41 16.41 -0.14
CA GLU A 46 6.75 15.82 -0.22
C GLU A 46 6.67 14.31 -0.51
N PRO A 47 7.63 13.75 -1.28
CA PRO A 47 7.72 12.30 -1.47
C PRO A 47 8.01 11.58 -0.15
N LEU A 48 7.22 10.56 0.18
CA LEU A 48 7.52 9.64 1.27
C LEU A 48 8.55 8.60 0.81
N GLN A 49 9.49 8.27 1.70
CA GLN A 49 10.51 7.25 1.47
C GLN A 49 10.18 5.98 2.26
N ARG A 50 10.72 4.85 1.81
CA ARG A 50 10.75 3.58 2.55
C ARG A 50 12.17 3.12 2.76
N ALA A 51 12.42 2.56 3.93
CA ALA A 51 13.66 1.90 4.29
C ALA A 51 13.35 0.58 5.01
N VAL A 52 14.26 -0.39 4.92
CA VAL A 52 14.12 -1.66 5.65
C VAL A 52 14.26 -1.36 7.14
N ASP A 53 13.19 -1.62 7.90
CA ASP A 53 13.22 -1.54 9.35
C ASP A 53 13.94 -2.78 9.89
N PRO A 54 15.09 -2.63 10.59
CA PRO A 54 15.86 -3.77 11.09
C PRO A 54 15.11 -4.61 12.12
N LYS A 55 14.07 -4.07 12.77
CA LYS A 55 13.24 -4.80 13.73
C LYS A 55 12.33 -5.82 13.05
N TYR A 56 11.82 -5.49 11.87
CA TYR A 56 10.81 -6.30 11.17
C TYR A 56 11.35 -6.94 9.89
N GLY A 57 12.50 -6.49 9.38
CA GLY A 57 13.07 -6.94 8.11
C GLY A 57 12.24 -6.54 6.89
N LEU A 58 11.38 -5.52 7.03
CA LEU A 58 10.42 -5.10 6.00
C LEU A 58 10.58 -3.62 5.66
N PRO A 59 10.31 -3.21 4.41
CA PRO A 59 10.31 -1.79 4.04
C PRO A 59 9.18 -1.03 4.74
N ALA A 60 9.51 -0.30 5.81
CA ALA A 60 8.60 0.59 6.51
C ALA A 60 8.61 1.99 5.88
N LEU A 61 7.59 2.80 6.15
CA LEU A 61 7.67 4.22 5.82
C LEU A 61 8.75 4.85 6.69
N ASP A 62 9.71 5.51 6.04
CA ASP A 62 10.71 6.34 6.72
C ASP A 62 10.06 7.69 7.04
N LEU A 63 9.37 7.71 8.18
CA LEU A 63 8.88 8.93 8.78
C LEU A 63 10.06 9.59 9.47
N LYS A 64 10.91 10.28 8.71
CA LYS A 64 11.91 11.22 9.28
C LYS A 64 11.21 11.96 10.40
N GLU A 65 11.74 11.88 11.62
CA GLU A 65 11.06 12.34 12.84
C GLU A 65 10.34 13.67 12.58
N ARG A 66 9.02 13.59 12.39
CA ARG A 66 8.12 14.73 12.46
C ARG A 66 7.80 14.89 13.94
N LEU A 67 8.80 15.38 14.67
CA LEU A 67 8.67 16.01 15.98
C LEU A 67 9.09 17.47 15.83
#